data_AF-A0A656GC71-F1
#
_entry.id   AF-A0A656GC71-F1
#
_cell.length_a   1.000
_cell.length_b   1.000
_cell.length_c   1.000
_cell.angle_alpha   90.00
_cell.angle_beta   90.00
_cell.angle_gamma   90.00
#
_symmetry.space_group_name_H-M   'P 1'
#
loop_
_entity.id
_entity.type
_entity.pdbx_description
1 polymer ?
#
loop_
_entity_poly.entity_id
_entity_poly.type
_entity_poly.pdbx_seq_one_letter_code
_entity_poly.pdbx_strand_id
1 'polypeptide(L)'
;MTSHVGKPGISFSRILIYAVLILACLIYLVPLVVMLFTSFKTPEDIGTGNLLSWPSVITAIGWIKAWDLVDGYFWNSIKITVPAVIISTAIGALNGYVLSMWRFKGSQLFFGLLLFGCFLPFQTVLLPASFTLGKMGLASTTTGLVFV
;
A
#
# COMPACT_ATOMS: atom_id res chain seq x y z
N MET A 1 24.85 -30.00 -34.92
CA MET A 1 24.07 -30.69 -33.86
C MET A 1 22.97 -29.74 -33.42
N THR A 2 21.86 -29.73 -34.16
CA THR A 2 20.77 -28.77 -34.02
C THR A 2 19.82 -29.24 -32.92
N SER A 3 19.84 -28.58 -31.77
CA SER A 3 18.87 -28.84 -30.71
C SER A 3 17.50 -28.34 -31.15
N HIS A 4 16.60 -29.29 -31.41
CA HIS A 4 15.17 -29.02 -31.51
C HIS A 4 14.67 -28.52 -30.15
N VAL A 5 14.59 -27.20 -29.99
CA VAL A 5 13.84 -26.58 -28.90
C VAL A 5 12.37 -26.89 -29.15
N GLY A 6 11.90 -28.01 -28.60
CA GLY A 6 10.49 -28.38 -28.60
C GLY A 6 9.69 -27.25 -27.95
N LYS A 7 8.67 -26.76 -28.66
CA LYS A 7 7.71 -25.79 -28.13
C LYS A 7 7.21 -26.29 -26.78
N PRO A 8 7.30 -25.51 -25.68
CA PRO A 8 6.78 -25.97 -24.40
C PRO A 8 5.26 -26.07 -24.53
N GLY A 9 4.75 -27.27 -24.77
CA GLY A 9 3.33 -27.58 -24.61
C GLY A 9 2.92 -27.22 -23.20
N ILE A 10 1.71 -26.70 -23.02
CA ILE A 10 1.19 -26.33 -21.71
C ILE A 10 1.14 -27.61 -20.86
N SER A 11 2.09 -27.76 -19.92
CA SER A 11 2.11 -28.88 -18.98
C SER A 11 0.89 -28.83 -18.06
N PHE A 12 0.32 -29.98 -17.73
CA PHE A 12 -0.79 -30.13 -16.78
C PHE A 12 -0.53 -29.37 -15.45
N SER A 13 0.72 -29.38 -14.99
CA SER A 13 1.14 -28.62 -13.80
C SER A 13 0.93 -27.10 -13.96
N ARG A 14 1.23 -26.54 -15.14
CA ARG A 14 1.00 -25.11 -15.42
C ARG A 14 -0.48 -24.77 -15.46
N ILE A 15 -1.31 -25.66 -16.00
CA ILE A 15 -2.78 -25.50 -16.00
C ILE A 15 -3.29 -25.42 -14.57
N LEU A 16 -2.84 -26.34 -13.70
CA LEU A 16 -3.24 -26.36 -12.29
C LEU A 16 -2.78 -25.09 -11.55
N ILE A 17 -1.53 -24.64 -11.77
CA ILE A 17 -1.02 -23.39 -11.20
C ILE A 17 -1.89 -22.21 -11.65
N TYR A 18 -2.18 -22.08 -12.94
CA TYR A 18 -3.02 -20.99 -13.42
C TYR A 18 -4.46 -21.07 -12.91
N ALA A 19 -5.04 -22.26 -12.81
CA ALA A 19 -6.37 -22.43 -12.24
C ALA A 19 -6.43 -21.94 -10.78
N VAL A 20 -5.43 -22.29 -9.96
CA VAL A 20 -5.33 -21.82 -8.57
C VAL A 20 -5.11 -20.31 -8.50
N LEU A 21 -4.23 -19.75 -9.34
CA LEU A 21 -3.98 -18.31 -9.38
C LEU A 21 -5.22 -17.52 -9.83
N ILE A 22 -5.96 -18.00 -10.82
CA ILE A 22 -7.21 -17.39 -11.28
C ILE A 22 -8.26 -17.47 -10.17
N LEU A 23 -8.41 -18.61 -9.51
CA LEU A 23 -9.35 -18.76 -8.40
C LEU A 23 -9.02 -17.79 -7.25
N ALA A 24 -7.75 -17.70 -6.86
CA ALA A 24 -7.30 -16.74 -5.85
C ALA A 24 -7.60 -15.30 -6.28
N CYS A 25 -7.28 -14.93 -7.52
CA CYS A 25 -7.58 -13.62 -8.08
C CYS A 25 -9.08 -13.29 -8.00
N LEU A 26 -9.96 -14.22 -8.40
CA LEU A 26 -11.41 -14.02 -8.32
C LEU A 26 -11.86 -13.78 -6.88
N ILE A 27 -11.39 -14.58 -5.93
CA ILE A 27 -11.74 -14.42 -4.51
C ILE A 27 -11.32 -13.03 -3.99
N TYR A 28 -10.11 -12.58 -4.30
CA TYR A 28 -9.64 -11.25 -3.90
C TYR A 28 -10.38 -10.09 -4.59
N LEU A 29 -10.84 -10.29 -5.82
CA LEU A 29 -11.56 -9.27 -6.59
C LEU A 29 -13.02 -9.11 -6.15
N VAL A 30 -13.66 -10.13 -5.59
CA VAL A 30 -15.07 -10.05 -5.14
C VAL A 30 -15.36 -8.80 -4.28
N PRO A 31 -14.67 -8.54 -3.16
CA PRO A 31 -14.96 -7.35 -2.35
C PRO A 31 -14.68 -6.04 -3.10
N LEU A 32 -13.68 -6.02 -3.99
CA LEU A 32 -13.34 -4.84 -4.78
C LEU A 32 -14.43 -4.52 -5.81
N VAL A 33 -14.95 -5.55 -6.50
CA VAL A 33 -16.07 -5.42 -7.44
C VAL A 33 -17.34 -4.97 -6.71
N VAL A 34 -17.62 -5.52 -5.53
CA VAL A 34 -18.75 -5.09 -4.68
C VAL A 34 -18.61 -3.62 -4.30
N MET A 35 -17.42 -3.18 -3.85
CA MET A 35 -17.18 -1.77 -3.53
C MET A 35 -17.38 -0.86 -4.75
N LEU A 36 -16.87 -1.26 -5.92
CA LEU A 36 -17.04 -0.50 -7.15
C LEU A 36 -18.52 -0.37 -7.54
N PHE A 37 -19.28 -1.47 -7.58
CA PHE A 37 -20.72 -1.38 -7.87
C PHE A 37 -21.48 -0.58 -6.85
N THR A 38 -21.17 -0.74 -5.56
CA THR A 38 -21.81 0.02 -4.48
C THR A 38 -21.49 1.52 -4.58
N SER A 39 -20.30 1.90 -5.06
CA SER A 39 -19.94 3.32 -5.24
C SER A 39 -20.80 4.06 -6.27
N PHE A 40 -21.48 3.32 -7.16
CA PHE A 40 -22.38 3.87 -8.18
C PHE A 40 -23.87 3.66 -7.86
N LYS A 41 -24.21 3.03 -6.74
CA LYS A 41 -25.60 2.83 -6.30
C LYS A 41 -26.17 4.10 -5.65
N THR A 42 -27.50 4.23 -5.69
CA THR A 42 -28.20 5.24 -4.89
C THR A 42 -28.23 4.83 -3.41
N PRO A 43 -28.38 5.79 -2.47
CA PRO A 43 -28.52 5.46 -1.04
C PRO A 43 -29.66 4.48 -0.75
N GLU A 44 -30.76 4.58 -1.50
CA GLU A 44 -31.92 3.70 -1.40
C GLU A 44 -31.56 2.27 -1.81
N ASP A 45 -30.84 2.09 -2.92
CA ASP A 45 -30.37 0.79 -3.42
C ASP A 45 -29.43 0.11 -2.41
N ILE A 46 -28.56 0.88 -1.76
CA ILE A 46 -27.65 0.37 -0.71
C ILE A 46 -28.45 -0.08 0.53
N GLY A 47 -29.50 0.66 0.90
CA GLY A 47 -30.36 0.36 2.05
C GLY A 47 -31.17 -0.93 1.93
N THR A 48 -31.35 -1.47 0.71
CA THR A 48 -32.08 -2.73 0.48
C THR A 48 -31.34 -3.99 0.94
N GLY A 49 -30.05 -3.89 1.29
CA GLY A 49 -29.25 -4.99 1.82
C GLY A 49 -28.68 -5.97 0.78
N ASN A 50 -29.04 -5.84 -0.50
CA ASN A 50 -28.46 -6.66 -1.57
C ASN A 50 -27.21 -5.99 -2.18
N LEU A 51 -26.06 -6.19 -1.54
CA LEU A 51 -24.80 -5.56 -1.97
C LEU A 51 -24.31 -6.07 -3.33
N LEU A 52 -24.58 -7.34 -3.66
CA LEU A 52 -24.19 -7.98 -4.92
C LEU A 52 -25.16 -7.71 -6.08
N SER A 53 -26.31 -7.07 -5.83
CA SER A 53 -27.24 -6.73 -6.91
C SER A 53 -26.60 -5.73 -7.87
N TRP A 54 -27.06 -5.77 -9.11
CA TRP A 54 -26.80 -4.68 -10.04
C TRP A 54 -27.49 -3.39 -9.57
N PRO A 55 -26.86 -2.21 -9.75
CA PRO A 55 -27.51 -0.93 -9.48
C PRO A 55 -28.75 -0.78 -10.37
N SER A 56 -29.85 -0.27 -9.79
CA SER A 56 -31.05 0.05 -10.57
C SER A 56 -30.80 1.25 -11.50
N VAL A 57 -30.02 2.22 -10.99
CA VAL A 57 -29.53 3.40 -11.70
C VAL A 57 -28.06 3.61 -11.36
N ILE A 58 -27.23 3.73 -12.39
CA ILE A 58 -25.81 4.08 -12.22
C ILE A 58 -25.72 5.58 -11.97
N THR A 59 -25.20 5.99 -10.82
CA THR A 59 -25.05 7.41 -10.45
C THR A 59 -23.67 7.74 -9.88
N ALA A 60 -23.18 8.94 -10.14
CA ALA A 60 -21.93 9.46 -9.58
C ALA A 60 -22.15 10.32 -8.31
N ILE A 61 -23.38 10.41 -7.80
CA ILE A 61 -23.71 11.25 -6.63
C ILE A 61 -22.87 10.88 -5.40
N GLY A 62 -22.60 9.58 -5.19
CA GLY A 62 -21.73 9.12 -4.10
C GLY A 62 -20.31 9.67 -4.23
N TRP A 63 -19.75 9.67 -5.44
CA TRP A 63 -18.42 10.21 -5.73
C TRP A 63 -18.35 11.73 -5.53
N ILE A 64 -19.35 12.48 -6.01
CA ILE A 64 -19.40 13.95 -5.86
C ILE A 64 -19.47 14.32 -4.37
N LYS A 65 -20.43 13.73 -3.64
CA LYS A 65 -20.59 13.98 -2.20
C LYS A 65 -19.36 13.56 -1.40
N ALA A 66 -18.73 12.44 -1.75
CA ALA A 66 -17.52 11.98 -1.09
C ALA A 66 -16.38 12.97 -1.35
N TRP A 67 -16.19 13.42 -2.59
CA TRP A 67 -15.14 14.36 -2.95
C TRP A 67 -15.26 15.67 -2.17
N ASP A 68 -16.47 16.24 -2.07
CA ASP A 68 -16.73 17.47 -1.29
C ASP A 68 -16.36 17.35 0.20
N LEU A 69 -16.31 16.12 0.73
CA LEU A 69 -15.94 15.84 2.12
C LEU A 69 -14.44 15.53 2.30
N VAL A 70 -13.78 14.99 1.27
CA VAL A 70 -12.44 14.40 1.38
C VAL A 70 -11.35 15.12 0.60
N ASP A 71 -11.69 16.09 -0.25
CA ASP A 71 -10.74 16.83 -1.08
C ASP A 71 -9.52 17.37 -0.31
N GLY A 72 -9.74 17.99 0.85
CA GLY A 72 -8.69 18.51 1.71
C GLY A 72 -7.82 17.41 2.33
N TYR A 73 -8.45 16.31 2.77
CA TYR A 73 -7.74 15.15 3.34
C TYR A 73 -6.93 14.40 2.28
N PHE A 74 -7.42 14.36 1.05
CA PHE A 74 -6.72 13.78 -0.09
C PHE A 74 -5.42 14.54 -0.36
N TRP A 75 -5.47 15.88 -0.42
CA TRP A 75 -4.27 16.69 -0.59
C TRP A 75 -3.31 16.62 0.59
N ASN A 76 -3.82 16.51 1.83
CA ASN A 76 -2.97 16.27 2.99
C ASN A 76 -2.24 14.91 2.88
N SER A 77 -2.92 13.86 2.42
CA SER A 77 -2.33 12.54 2.20
C SER A 77 -1.23 12.59 1.14
N ILE A 78 -1.44 13.34 0.05
CA ILE A 78 -0.39 13.57 -0.97
C ILE A 78 0.80 14.32 -0.37
N LYS A 79 0.54 15.42 0.36
CA LYS A 79 1.58 16.23 1.01
C LYS A 79 2.40 15.44 2.02
N ILE A 80 1.85 14.38 2.61
CA ILE A 80 2.58 13.49 3.52
C ILE A 80 3.33 12.42 2.71
N THR A 81 2.60 11.67 1.88
CA THR A 81 3.12 10.45 1.25
C THR A 81 4.24 10.73 0.25
N VAL A 82 4.07 11.73 -0.61
CA VAL A 82 5.06 12.01 -1.68
C VAL A 82 6.44 12.34 -1.12
N PRO A 83 6.60 13.36 -0.24
CA PRO A 83 7.92 13.66 0.31
C PRO A 83 8.43 12.54 1.21
N ALA A 84 7.58 11.91 2.04
CA ALA A 84 8.02 10.83 2.91
C ALA A 84 8.61 9.64 2.12
N VAL A 85 7.97 9.24 1.02
CA VAL A 85 8.47 8.16 0.15
C VAL A 85 9.76 8.57 -0.54
N ILE A 86 9.87 9.80 -1.06
CA ILE A 86 11.09 10.27 -1.74
C ILE A 86 12.27 10.28 -0.76
N ILE A 87 12.08 10.88 0.42
CA ILE A 87 13.14 11.02 1.43
C ILE A 87 13.57 9.63 1.94
N SER A 88 12.61 8.79 2.35
CA SER A 88 12.91 7.45 2.88
C SER A 88 13.56 6.54 1.83
N THR A 89 13.10 6.58 0.58
CA THR A 89 13.69 5.79 -0.51
C THR A 89 15.10 6.27 -0.84
N ALA A 90 15.34 7.59 -0.88
CA ALA A 90 16.68 8.13 -1.13
C ALA A 90 17.68 7.71 -0.04
N ILE A 91 17.30 7.88 1.24
CA ILE A 91 18.12 7.47 2.39
C ILE A 91 18.33 5.94 2.39
N GLY A 92 17.28 5.17 2.13
CA GLY A 92 17.32 3.72 2.05
C GLY A 92 18.23 3.21 0.93
N ALA A 93 18.15 3.82 -0.26
CA ALA A 93 18.99 3.48 -1.40
C ALA A 93 20.47 3.77 -1.13
N LEU A 94 20.80 4.93 -0.54
CA LEU A 94 22.17 5.28 -0.15
C LEU A 94 22.73 4.31 0.89
N ASN A 95 21.97 4.03 1.95
CA ASN A 95 22.40 3.08 2.99
C ASN A 95 22.54 1.66 2.44
N GLY A 96 21.60 1.21 1.62
CA GLY A 96 21.64 -0.10 0.97
C GLY A 96 22.85 -0.24 0.04
N TYR A 97 23.20 0.80 -0.71
CA TYR A 97 24.40 0.84 -1.55
C TYR A 97 25.67 0.72 -0.71
N VAL A 98 25.82 1.55 0.34
CA VAL A 98 27.01 1.53 1.20
C VAL A 98 27.17 0.18 1.90
N LEU A 99 26.11 -0.38 2.45
CA LEU A 99 26.19 -1.65 3.19
C LEU A 99 26.40 -2.88 2.29
N SER A 100 25.94 -2.82 1.04
CA SER A 100 26.14 -3.91 0.07
C SER A 100 27.52 -3.87 -0.59
N MET A 101 28.02 -2.67 -0.92
CA MET A 101 29.26 -2.49 -1.69
C MET A 101 30.49 -2.20 -0.83
N TRP A 102 30.32 -1.63 0.37
CA TRP A 102 31.44 -1.29 1.26
C TRP A 102 31.40 -2.04 2.59
N ARG A 103 32.41 -2.90 2.80
CA ARG A 103 32.61 -3.62 4.07
C ARG A 103 33.57 -2.86 4.99
N PHE A 104 33.05 -1.84 5.65
CA PHE A 104 33.79 -1.13 6.70
C PHE A 104 33.76 -1.89 8.03
N LYS A 105 34.71 -1.58 8.92
CA LYS A 105 34.81 -2.22 10.25
C LYS A 105 33.56 -1.92 11.08
N GLY A 106 32.76 -2.96 11.36
CA GLY A 106 31.49 -2.86 12.11
C GLY A 106 30.23 -2.85 11.26
N SER A 107 30.32 -3.00 9.92
CA SER A 107 29.16 -2.98 9.02
C SER A 107 28.10 -4.04 9.37
N GLN A 108 28.51 -5.21 9.85
CA GLN A 108 27.59 -6.28 10.26
C GLN A 108 26.80 -5.93 11.52
N LEU A 109 27.43 -5.26 12.48
CA LEU A 109 26.73 -4.78 13.68
C LEU A 109 25.74 -3.68 13.31
N PHE A 110 26.16 -2.71 12.48
CA PHE A 110 25.29 -1.64 12.02
C PHE A 110 24.08 -2.17 11.24
N PHE A 111 24.31 -3.10 10.30
CA PHE A 111 23.22 -3.79 9.60
C PHE A 111 22.30 -4.55 10.55
N GLY A 112 22.87 -5.24 11.55
CA GLY A 112 22.10 -5.92 12.59
C GLY A 112 21.22 -4.98 13.41
N LEU A 113 21.70 -3.78 13.75
CA LEU A 113 20.92 -2.76 14.45
C LEU A 113 19.77 -2.20 13.59
N LEU A 114 20.00 -1.98 12.30
CA LEU A 114 18.94 -1.58 11.36
C LEU A 114 17.84 -2.65 11.27
N LEU A 115 18.24 -3.91 11.11
CA LEU A 115 17.31 -5.04 11.04
C LEU A 115 16.54 -5.23 12.35
N PHE A 116 17.20 -5.04 13.50
CA PHE A 116 16.55 -5.05 14.81
C PHE A 116 15.45 -3.97 14.89
N GLY A 117 15.71 -2.77 14.35
CA GLY A 117 14.72 -1.71 14.24
C GLY A 117 13.45 -2.13 13.47
N CYS A 118 13.58 -2.96 12.43
CA CYS A 118 12.43 -3.46 11.67
C CYS A 118 11.50 -4.40 12.48
N PHE A 119 12.00 -4.99 13.57
CA PHE A 119 11.21 -5.84 14.46
C PHE A 119 10.59 -5.07 15.63
N LEU A 120 10.92 -3.79 15.81
CA LEU A 120 10.30 -2.98 16.84
C LEU A 120 8.83 -2.75 16.51
N PRO A 121 7.91 -2.98 17.46
CA PRO A 121 6.49 -2.75 17.22
C PRO A 121 6.26 -1.25 17.04
N PHE A 122 5.48 -0.88 16.02
CA PHE A 122 5.24 0.52 15.63
C PHE A 122 4.79 1.40 16.80
N GLN A 123 4.01 0.84 17.71
CA GLN A 123 3.48 1.52 18.90
C GLN A 123 4.59 2.03 19.85
N THR A 124 5.74 1.34 19.92
CA THR A 124 6.87 1.75 20.78
C THR A 124 7.59 3.00 20.26
N VAL A 125 7.55 3.24 18.95
CA VAL A 125 8.16 4.40 18.31
C VAL A 125 7.18 5.57 18.23
N LEU A 126 5.89 5.28 18.03
CA LEU A 126 4.85 6.29 17.80
C LEU A 126 4.70 7.28 18.98
N LEU A 127 4.69 6.80 20.22
CA LEU A 127 4.54 7.67 21.40
C LEU A 127 5.73 8.63 21.55
N PRO A 128 7.00 8.17 21.60
CA PRO A 128 8.16 9.07 21.60
C PRO A 128 8.19 10.06 20.44
N ALA A 129 7.86 9.61 19.23
CA ALA A 129 7.80 10.47 18.06
C ALA A 129 6.75 11.57 18.23
N SER A 130 5.54 11.23 18.69
CA SER A 130 4.46 12.19 18.95
C SER A 130 4.85 13.23 20.01
N PHE A 131 5.46 12.80 21.13
CA PHE A 131 5.99 13.72 22.15
C PHE A 131 7.06 14.65 21.58
N THR A 132 7.93 14.14 20.72
CA THR A 132 9.00 14.92 20.09
C THR A 132 8.43 15.97 19.14
N LEU A 133 7.48 15.60 18.28
CA LEU A 133 6.76 16.54 17.43
C LEU A 133 6.00 17.60 18.24
N GLY A 134 5.40 17.22 19.36
CA GLY A 134 4.75 18.16 20.29
C GLY A 134 5.73 19.20 20.83
N LYS A 135 6.92 18.78 21.27
CA LYS A 135 7.98 19.70 21.73
C LYS A 135 8.50 20.62 20.62
N MET A 136 8.52 20.12 19.38
CA MET A 136 8.95 20.90 18.20
C MET A 136 7.84 21.82 17.66
N GLY A 137 6.63 21.79 18.22
CA GLY A 137 5.48 22.54 17.69
C GLY A 137 4.98 22.03 16.33
N LEU A 138 5.40 20.83 15.92
CA LEU A 138 5.02 20.18 14.66
C LEU A 138 3.88 19.16 14.84
N ALA A 139 3.36 19.01 16.06
CA ALA A 139 2.22 18.15 16.33
C ALA A 139 1.02 18.54 15.45
N SER A 140 0.31 17.53 14.95
CA SER A 140 -0.89 17.69 14.10
C SER A 140 -0.65 18.47 12.80
N THR A 141 0.60 18.51 12.29
CA THR A 141 0.93 19.11 10.98
C THR A 141 1.32 18.04 9.96
N THR A 142 1.05 18.29 8.68
CA THR A 142 1.50 17.40 7.59
C THR A 142 3.02 17.30 7.56
N THR A 143 3.74 18.40 7.82
CA THR A 143 5.21 18.41 7.90
C THR A 143 5.73 17.53 9.02
N GLY A 144 5.11 17.57 10.21
CA GLY A 144 5.48 16.70 11.33
C GLY A 144 5.30 15.22 10.98
N LEU A 145 4.22 14.87 10.29
CA LEU A 145 3.94 13.50 9.84
C LEU A 145 4.93 13.00 8.76
N VAL A 146 5.59 13.88 8.01
CA VAL A 146 6.62 13.48 7.03
C VAL A 146 7.92 13.02 7.73
N PHE A 147 8.19 13.51 8.93
CA PHE A 147 9.42 13.21 9.67
C PHE A 147 9.35 11.92 10.52
N VAL A 148 8.17 11.31 10.62
CA VAL A 148 7.93 10.09 11.43
C VAL A 148 7.77 8.89 10.51
#